data_AF-A0A7J9RRN6-F1
#
_entry.id   AF-A0A7J9RRN6-F1
#
_cell.length_a   1.000
_cell.length_b   1.000
_cell.length_c   1.000
_cell.angle_alpha   90.00
_cell.angle_beta   90.00
_cell.angle_gamma   90.00
#
_symmetry.space_group_name_H-M   'P 1'
#
loop_
_entity.id
_entity.type
_entity.pdbx_description
1 polymer ?
#
loop_
_entity_poly.entity_id
_entity_poly.type
_entity_poly.pdbx_seq_one_letter_code
_entity_poly.pdbx_strand_id
1 'polypeptide(L)' 'MRYYTVKQTYYCPTNYGLYECRLENGKEVCKLIACVVRDSLTTPL' A
#
# COMPACT_ATOMS: atom_id res chain seq x y z
N MET A 1 0.53 -16.22 -4.21
CA MET A 1 1.28 -15.10 -4.82
C MET A 1 1.29 -13.93 -3.85
N ARG A 2 2.43 -13.26 -3.67
CA ARG A 2 2.54 -12.03 -2.88
C ARG A 2 2.74 -10.85 -3.82
N TYR A 3 2.18 -9.70 -3.48
CA TYR A 3 2.37 -8.47 -4.23
C TYR A 3 2.34 -7.26 -3.29
N TYR A 4 2.95 -6.17 -3.72
CA TYR A 4 2.99 -4.92 -2.96
C TYR A 4 2.07 -3.89 -3.62
N THR A 5 1.35 -3.12 -2.81
CA THR A 5 0.45 -2.07 -3.31
C THR A 5 0.32 -0.93 -2.32
N VAL A 6 -0.03 0.26 -2.81
CA VAL A 6 -0.29 1.43 -1.99
C VAL A 6 -1.80 1.63 -1.88
N LYS A 7 -2.32 1.69 -0.65
CA LYS A 7 -3.75 1.89 -0.37
C LYS A 7 -3.94 3.09 0.56
N GLN A 8 -5.09 3.75 0.45
CA GLN A 8 -5.48 4.77 1.42
C GLN A 8 -5.75 4.14 2.78
N THR A 9 -5.35 4.81 3.86
CA THR A 9 -5.53 4.32 5.23
C THR A 9 -5.46 5.45 6.23
N TYR A 10 -6.33 5.45 7.23
CA TYR A 10 -6.31 6.43 8.33
C TYR A 10 -5.26 6.13 9.40
N TYR A 11 -4.56 4.98 9.32
CA TYR A 11 -3.47 4.63 10.25
C TYR A 11 -2.19 5.42 9.98
N CYS A 12 -2.06 6.03 8.80
CA CYS A 12 -0.87 6.75 8.39
C CYS A 12 -1.14 8.25 8.34
N PRO A 13 -0.19 9.12 8.78
CA PRO A 13 -0.36 10.57 8.75
C PRO A 13 -0.63 11.14 7.35
N THR A 14 -0.10 10.47 6.31
CA THR A 14 -0.26 10.84 4.90
C THR A 14 -1.56 10.34 4.28
N ASN A 15 -2.35 9.57 5.03
CA ASN A 15 -3.47 8.79 4.56
C ASN A 15 -3.14 7.68 3.56
N TYR A 16 -1.86 7.31 3.38
CA TYR A 16 -1.43 6.25 2.47
C TYR A 16 -0.43 5.29 3.13
N GLY A 17 -0.59 4.00 2.86
CA GLY A 17 0.29 2.93 3.34
C GLY A 17 0.69 1.98 2.23
N LEU A 18 1.92 1.47 2.31
CA LEU A 18 2.41 0.35 1.52
C LEU A 18 1.98 -0.96 2.20
N TYR A 19 1.29 -1.80 1.45
CA TYR A 19 0.76 -3.08 1.91
C TYR A 19 1.43 -4.23 1.17
N GLU A 20 1.79 -5.27 1.92
CA GLU A 20 2.08 -6.60 1.37
C GLU A 20 0.78 -7.40 1.39
N CYS A 21 0.30 -7.79 0.21
CA CYS A 21 -0.93 -8.54 0.04
C CYS A 21 -0.65 -9.95 -0.47
N ARG A 22 -1.46 -10.91 -0.02
CA ARG A 22 -1.44 -12.30 -0.47
C ARG A 22 -2.86 -12.83 -0.58
N LEU A 23 -3.05 -13.78 -1.50
CA LEU A 23 -4.29 -14.56 -1.59
C LEU A 23 -4.20 -15.75 -0.65
N GLU A 24 -5.09 -15.82 0.32
CA GLU A 24 -5.29 -16.95 1.23
C GLU A 24 -6.73 -17.45 1.11
N ASN A 25 -6.93 -18.70 0.69
CA ASN A 25 -8.25 -19.31 0.51
C ASN A 25 -9.23 -18.47 -0.31
N GLY A 26 -8.74 -17.84 -1.39
CA GLY A 26 -9.54 -16.97 -2.27
C GLY A 26 -9.85 -15.58 -1.70
N LYS A 27 -9.37 -15.26 -0.50
CA LYS A 27 -9.48 -13.92 0.10
C LYS A 27 -8.15 -13.20 0.03
N GLU A 28 -8.20 -11.92 -0.31
CA GLU A 28 -7.03 -11.05 -0.24
C GLU A 28 -6.80 -10.62 1.21
N VAL A 29 -5.62 -10.94 1.74
CA VAL A 29 -5.16 -10.52 3.06
C VAL A 29 -3.98 -9.58 2.86
N CYS A 30 -4.08 -8.36 3.40
CA CYS A 30 -3.05 -7.34 3.28
C CYS A 30 -2.54 -6.92 4.65
N LYS A 31 -1.22 -6.77 4.77
CA LYS A 31 -0.53 -6.26 5.96
C LYS A 31 0.12 -4.93 5.65
N LEU A 32 -0.10 -3.92 6.50
CA LEU A 32 0.60 -2.64 6.41
C LEU A 32 2.08 -2.84 6.73
N ILE A 33 2.95 -2.42 5.81
CA ILE A 33 4.41 -2.51 5.95
C ILE A 33 5.01 -1.17 6.37
N ALA A 34 4.57 -0.08 5.73
CA ALA A 34 5.06 1.26 6.01
C ALA A 34 4.02 2.32 5.62
N CYS A 35 4.06 3.48 6.27
CA CYS A 35 3.37 4.67 5.78
C CYS A 35 4.18 5.31 4.65
N VAL A 36 3.51 5.76 3.60
CA VAL A 36 4.15 6.34 2.42
C VAL A 36 3.52 7.68 2.08
N VAL A 37 4.33 8.60 1.55
CA VAL A 37 3.80 9.80 0.89
C VAL A 37 3.51 9.39 -0.54
N ARG A 38 2.28 9.61 -0.99
CA ARG A 38 1.97 9.51 -2.42
C ARG A 38 2.37 10.82 -3.06
N ASP A 39 3.67 11.01 -3.29
CA ASP A 39 4.12 12.09 -4.15
C ASP A 39 3.58 11.80 -5.55
N SER A 40 2.77 12.72 -6.07
CA SER A 40 2.49 12.73 -7.50
C SER A 40 3.83 12.97 -8.18
N LEU A 41 4.34 11.96 -8.89
CA LEU A 41 5.45 12.09 -9.83
C LEU A 41 5.02 13.08 -10.93
N THR A 42 5.03 14.37 -10.62
CA THR A 42 4.72 15.48 -11.53
C THR A 42 5.95 15.89 -12.33
N THR A 43 7.11 15.30 -12.04
CA THR A 43 8.35 15.54 -12.76
C THR A 43 8.78 14.25 -13.46
N PRO A 44 8.63 14.15 -14.79
CA PRO A 44 9.39 13.16 -15.55
C PRO A 44 10.89 13.49 -15.41
N LEU A 45 11.70 12.45 -15.19
CA LEU A 45 13.18 12.53 -15.20
C LEU A 45 13.70 12.88 -16.60
#